data_AF-A0A9Q3AFY9-F1
#
_entry.id   AF-A0A9Q3AFY9-F1
#
_cell.length_a   1.000
_cell.length_b   1.000
_cell.length_c   1.000
_cell.angle_alpha   90.00
_cell.angle_beta   90.00
_cell.angle_gamma   90.00
#
_symmetry.space_group_name_H-M   'P 1'
#
loop_
_entity.id
_entity.type
_entity.pdbx_description
1 polymer ?
#
loop_
_entity_poly.entity_id
_entity_poly.type
_entity_poly.pdbx_seq_one_letter_code
_entity_poly.pdbx_strand_id
1 'polypeptide(L)'
;ARVLVKNQAAGKDNGLYLVASGAWTRCPDADSSAKVTPGLLVLVERGTANGDSGWQLITDAPITLGVTALAFEMAFGRSGVAAGTYRCVKVDAYGRVVAATNPATLDGYGITDAYTKAQVEAMIAEASAMPVGFIAALPVNKVPPGWLEVDYSVHSIAAYPDLAAFLGSAYNNGTEPAGYFRLPESRGEFLRGWDHGRGINAGRGLGTYELDQFKSHSHMVPNNPNNSQVGSSQDGGEGNSGYNEGSRTAAEGGSETRPRNLAVMWCIKAWNAPINRGQIDIAALAVQVAQFQNQVDFAVVYPAGGSKANPANVAINSRYVEANPFPSATVICRAEVMRNGSWGETGIGDHTSLGGTRVAAGVHAAQLGDSIIVQTALNYLTYPSTYSGDPSGSGDSVATPLPCRVLVWKVRGVIV
;
A
#
# COMPACT_ATOMS: atom_id res chain seq x y z
N ALA A 1 1.24 -12.32 -57.35
CA ALA A 1 1.16 -10.85 -57.11
C ALA A 1 2.57 -10.27 -57.10
N ARG A 2 2.77 -9.00 -57.50
CA ARG A 2 4.09 -8.32 -57.43
C ARG A 2 4.28 -7.72 -56.04
N VAL A 3 5.44 -7.92 -55.43
CA VAL A 3 5.76 -7.38 -54.10
C VAL A 3 7.18 -6.83 -54.03
N LEU A 4 7.35 -5.74 -53.28
CA LEU A 4 8.66 -5.24 -52.88
C LEU A 4 9.10 -5.96 -51.61
N VAL A 5 10.24 -6.63 -51.69
CA VAL A 5 10.91 -7.27 -50.56
C VAL A 5 12.13 -6.41 -50.22
N LYS A 6 12.16 -5.81 -49.03
CA LYS A 6 13.16 -4.77 -48.68
C LYS A 6 13.94 -4.99 -47.38
N ASN A 7 13.55 -5.99 -46.59
CA ASN A 7 14.10 -6.25 -45.24
C ASN A 7 14.48 -7.73 -45.05
N GLN A 8 15.08 -8.39 -46.05
CA GLN A 8 15.62 -9.76 -45.88
C GLN A 8 16.91 -9.74 -45.07
N ALA A 9 17.16 -10.84 -44.34
CA ALA A 9 18.39 -11.01 -43.57
C ALA A 9 19.65 -10.90 -44.45
N ALA A 10 19.60 -11.48 -45.66
CA ALA A 10 20.59 -11.26 -46.69
C ALA A 10 20.12 -10.13 -47.62
N GLY A 11 20.71 -8.94 -47.49
CA GLY A 11 20.28 -7.76 -48.25
C GLY A 11 20.31 -7.92 -49.78
N LYS A 12 21.12 -8.85 -50.31
CA LYS A 12 21.15 -9.19 -51.74
C LYS A 12 19.85 -9.81 -52.26
N ASP A 13 19.07 -10.39 -51.36
CA ASP A 13 17.80 -11.06 -51.67
C ASP A 13 16.62 -10.10 -51.66
N ASN A 14 16.82 -8.84 -51.27
CA ASN A 14 15.83 -7.79 -51.48
C ASN A 14 15.59 -7.55 -52.99
N GLY A 15 14.46 -6.92 -53.32
CA GLY A 15 14.07 -6.58 -54.68
C GLY A 15 12.59 -6.83 -54.98
N LEU A 16 12.25 -6.87 -56.26
CA LEU A 16 10.89 -7.05 -56.74
C LEU A 16 10.65 -8.51 -57.12
N TYR A 17 9.61 -9.11 -56.54
CA TYR A 17 9.29 -10.52 -56.72
C TYR A 17 7.85 -10.75 -57.15
N LEU A 18 7.66 -11.80 -57.95
CA LEU A 18 6.36 -12.41 -58.21
C LEU A 18 6.10 -13.49 -57.15
N VAL A 19 5.11 -13.25 -56.31
CA VAL A 19 4.65 -14.18 -55.27
C VAL A 19 4.13 -15.46 -55.90
N ALA A 20 4.63 -16.60 -55.41
CA ALA A 20 4.23 -17.95 -55.78
C ALA A 20 4.08 -18.84 -54.53
N SER A 21 3.45 -20.02 -54.66
CA SER A 21 3.34 -21.02 -53.59
C SER A 21 4.67 -21.75 -53.31
N GLY A 22 5.61 -21.73 -54.26
CA GLY A 22 6.97 -22.24 -54.13
C GLY A 22 8.00 -21.11 -54.10
N ALA A 23 9.18 -21.34 -54.70
CA ALA A 23 10.20 -20.31 -54.81
C ALA A 23 9.68 -19.10 -55.60
N TRP A 24 9.83 -17.91 -55.03
CA TRP A 24 9.46 -16.66 -55.71
C TRP A 24 10.52 -16.30 -56.74
N THR A 25 10.07 -15.84 -57.91
CA THR A 25 10.97 -15.37 -58.96
C THR A 25 11.03 -13.85 -58.94
N ARG A 26 12.15 -13.27 -59.33
CA ARG A 26 12.23 -11.81 -59.54
C ARG A 26 11.27 -11.39 -60.66
N CYS A 27 10.75 -10.18 -60.56
CA CYS A 27 9.88 -9.64 -61.61
C CYS A 27 10.69 -9.41 -62.91
N PRO A 28 10.11 -9.64 -64.10
CA PRO A 28 10.82 -9.46 -65.38
C PRO A 28 11.38 -8.05 -65.64
N ASP A 29 10.85 -7.04 -64.97
CA ASP A 29 11.32 -5.65 -65.01
C ASP A 29 12.46 -5.36 -64.04
N ALA A 30 12.87 -6.34 -63.21
CA ALA A 30 13.93 -6.22 -62.20
C ALA A 30 14.68 -7.55 -61.97
N ASP A 31 14.89 -8.31 -63.04
CA ASP A 31 15.49 -9.66 -63.05
C ASP A 31 16.98 -9.68 -63.46
N SER A 32 17.57 -8.53 -63.73
CA SER A 32 18.96 -8.41 -64.20
C SER A 32 19.65 -7.16 -63.66
N SER A 33 20.97 -7.20 -63.53
CA SER A 33 21.77 -6.07 -63.00
C SER A 33 21.58 -4.77 -63.78
N ALA A 34 21.34 -4.85 -65.09
CA ALA A 34 21.09 -3.68 -65.93
C ALA A 34 19.73 -2.98 -65.63
N LYS A 35 18.79 -3.69 -65.02
CA LYS A 35 17.46 -3.18 -64.67
C LYS A 35 17.35 -2.76 -63.20
N VAL A 36 18.31 -3.14 -62.37
CA VAL A 36 18.36 -2.81 -60.94
C VAL A 36 19.51 -1.83 -60.71
N THR A 37 19.27 -0.57 -61.05
CA THR A 37 20.25 0.52 -60.95
C THR A 37 19.94 1.43 -59.76
N PRO A 38 20.94 2.14 -59.19
CA PRO A 38 20.70 3.14 -58.15
C PRO A 38 19.60 4.11 -58.56
N GLY A 39 18.72 4.47 -57.62
CA GLY A 39 17.57 5.33 -57.87
C GLY A 39 16.34 4.63 -58.44
N LEU A 40 16.35 3.30 -58.62
CA LEU A 40 15.15 2.52 -58.97
C LEU A 40 14.01 2.86 -57.99
N LEU A 41 12.93 3.45 -58.51
CA LEU A 41 11.75 3.85 -57.74
C LEU A 41 10.64 2.82 -57.88
N VAL A 42 10.09 2.40 -56.74
CA VAL A 42 9.01 1.42 -56.64
C VAL A 42 7.83 2.05 -55.92
N LEU A 43 6.69 2.13 -56.61
CA LEU A 43 5.43 2.56 -56.02
C LEU A 43 4.67 1.36 -55.45
N VAL A 44 4.28 1.46 -54.18
CA VAL A 44 3.48 0.47 -53.47
C VAL A 44 2.04 0.97 -53.40
N GLU A 45 1.17 0.35 -54.19
CA GLU A 45 -0.22 0.78 -54.36
C GLU A 45 -1.17 0.23 -53.29
N ARG A 46 -0.81 -0.88 -52.64
CA ARG A 46 -1.67 -1.58 -51.68
C ARG A 46 -0.84 -2.22 -50.57
N GLY A 47 -1.47 -2.39 -49.41
CA GLY A 47 -0.89 -3.02 -48.23
C GLY A 47 -1.22 -2.25 -46.96
N THR A 48 -1.33 -2.96 -45.84
CA THR A 48 -1.69 -2.36 -44.54
C THR A 48 -0.56 -1.52 -43.95
N ALA A 49 0.70 -1.93 -44.15
CA ALA A 49 1.86 -1.26 -43.58
C ALA A 49 2.44 -0.15 -44.48
N ASN A 50 2.59 -0.41 -45.79
CA ASN A 50 3.29 0.48 -46.73
C ASN A 50 2.44 0.83 -47.97
N GLY A 51 1.12 0.69 -47.91
CA GLY A 51 0.23 1.16 -49.00
C GLY A 51 0.40 2.66 -49.24
N ASP A 52 0.16 3.10 -50.47
CA ASP A 52 0.28 4.49 -50.91
C ASP A 52 1.67 5.10 -50.64
N SER A 53 2.76 4.37 -50.95
CA SER A 53 4.14 4.83 -50.70
C SER A 53 5.10 4.60 -51.87
N GLY A 54 6.14 5.42 -51.98
CA GLY A 54 7.24 5.29 -52.93
C GLY A 54 8.54 4.89 -52.23
N TRP A 55 9.26 3.92 -52.78
CA TRP A 55 10.51 3.38 -52.24
C TRP A 55 11.62 3.44 -53.28
N GLN A 56 12.77 3.99 -52.92
CA GLN A 56 13.93 4.16 -53.78
C GLN A 56 15.03 3.17 -53.40
N LEU A 57 15.65 2.55 -54.40
CA LEU A 57 16.91 1.82 -54.22
C LEU A 57 18.03 2.83 -54.00
N ILE A 58 18.60 2.84 -52.79
CA ILE A 58 19.68 3.76 -52.39
C ILE A 58 21.07 3.13 -52.47
N THR A 59 21.17 1.84 -52.81
CA THR A 59 22.46 1.19 -53.07
C THR A 59 23.16 1.88 -54.24
N ASP A 60 24.41 2.32 -54.04
CA ASP A 60 25.25 2.93 -55.08
C ASP A 60 25.79 1.89 -56.08
N ALA A 61 26.12 2.34 -57.30
CA ALA A 61 26.73 1.51 -58.33
C ALA A 61 28.21 1.20 -58.00
N PRO A 62 28.77 0.06 -58.45
CA PRO A 62 28.16 -0.95 -59.32
C PRO A 62 27.30 -1.99 -58.59
N ILE A 63 26.13 -2.33 -59.17
CA ILE A 63 25.21 -3.35 -58.63
C ILE A 63 25.30 -4.64 -59.45
N THR A 64 25.58 -5.76 -58.79
CA THR A 64 25.46 -7.12 -59.35
C THR A 64 24.32 -7.85 -58.65
N LEU A 65 23.26 -8.17 -59.39
CA LEU A 65 22.06 -8.80 -58.84
C LEU A 65 22.37 -10.19 -58.27
N GLY A 66 21.89 -10.48 -57.06
CA GLY A 66 22.18 -11.73 -56.34
C GLY A 66 23.54 -11.75 -55.63
N VAL A 67 24.30 -10.66 -55.69
CA VAL A 67 25.58 -10.48 -54.98
C VAL A 67 25.56 -9.22 -54.11
N THR A 68 25.32 -8.06 -54.72
CA THR A 68 25.29 -6.76 -54.02
C THR A 68 24.04 -6.66 -53.14
N ALA A 69 24.19 -6.16 -51.91
CA ALA A 69 23.06 -5.89 -51.04
C ALA A 69 22.19 -4.74 -51.57
N LEU A 70 20.88 -4.95 -51.66
CA LEU A 70 19.93 -3.97 -52.17
C LEU A 70 19.18 -3.32 -50.99
N ALA A 71 19.44 -2.04 -50.75
CA ALA A 71 18.82 -1.25 -49.70
C ALA A 71 17.74 -0.34 -50.30
N PHE A 72 16.49 -0.54 -49.86
CA PHE A 72 15.37 0.32 -50.26
C PHE A 72 14.92 1.17 -49.10
N GLU A 73 14.83 2.48 -49.34
CA GLU A 73 14.31 3.46 -48.38
C GLU A 73 13.10 4.19 -48.93
N MET A 74 12.21 4.64 -48.04
CA MET A 74 10.94 5.22 -48.45
C MET A 74 11.14 6.69 -48.85
N ALA A 75 10.97 7.00 -50.13
CA ALA A 75 11.09 8.35 -50.66
C ALA A 75 9.89 9.24 -50.29
N PHE A 76 8.67 8.69 -50.31
CA PHE A 76 7.43 9.41 -49.95
C PHE A 76 6.31 8.44 -49.57
N GLY A 77 5.25 8.92 -48.89
CA GLY A 77 4.06 8.13 -48.54
C GLY A 77 3.63 8.27 -47.08
N ARG A 78 2.83 7.32 -46.58
CA ARG A 78 2.43 7.28 -45.16
C ARG A 78 3.56 6.75 -44.29
N SER A 79 3.91 7.46 -43.22
CA SER A 79 5.04 7.07 -42.34
C SER A 79 4.67 6.04 -41.29
N GLY A 80 3.42 5.56 -41.31
CA GLY A 80 2.86 4.69 -40.28
C GLY A 80 2.41 5.43 -39.02
N VAL A 81 2.79 6.71 -38.84
CA VAL A 81 2.33 7.55 -37.73
C VAL A 81 0.96 8.15 -38.06
N ALA A 82 -0.03 7.90 -37.19
CA ALA A 82 -1.38 8.42 -37.35
C ALA A 82 -1.39 9.96 -37.19
N ALA A 83 -2.29 10.63 -37.92
CA ALA A 83 -2.50 12.06 -37.77
C ALA A 83 -2.93 12.40 -36.34
N GLY A 84 -2.29 13.39 -35.72
CA GLY A 84 -2.56 13.80 -34.34
C GLY A 84 -1.49 14.73 -33.79
N THR A 85 -1.72 15.20 -32.56
CA THR A 85 -0.74 16.00 -31.82
C THR A 85 0.18 15.09 -31.02
N TYR A 86 1.48 15.28 -31.19
CA TYR A 86 2.52 14.57 -30.48
C TYR A 86 3.47 15.54 -29.80
N ARG A 87 3.99 15.16 -28.64
CA ARG A 87 4.96 15.96 -27.86
C ARG A 87 6.40 15.53 -28.09
N CYS A 88 6.62 14.33 -28.62
CA CYS A 88 7.93 13.84 -29.05
C CYS A 88 7.79 13.07 -30.38
N VAL A 89 8.72 13.28 -31.31
CA VAL A 89 8.77 12.57 -32.60
C VAL A 89 10.17 11.99 -32.82
N LYS A 90 10.23 10.79 -33.37
CA LYS A 90 11.43 10.20 -33.93
C LYS A 90 11.39 10.39 -35.44
N VAL A 91 12.48 10.91 -36.00
CA VAL A 91 12.63 11.10 -37.44
C VAL A 91 13.66 10.13 -38.02
N ASP A 92 13.51 9.82 -39.31
CA ASP A 92 14.55 9.15 -40.10
C ASP A 92 15.65 10.12 -40.57
N ALA A 93 16.60 9.61 -41.35
CA ALA A 93 17.72 10.38 -41.89
C ALA A 93 17.29 11.55 -42.80
N TYR A 94 16.06 11.55 -43.29
CA TYR A 94 15.50 12.58 -44.16
C TYR A 94 14.54 13.51 -43.42
N GLY A 95 14.46 13.42 -42.09
CA GLY A 95 13.63 14.29 -41.25
C GLY A 95 12.16 13.92 -41.24
N ARG A 96 11.77 12.76 -41.78
CA ARG A 96 10.38 12.30 -41.76
C ARG A 96 10.07 11.59 -40.46
N VAL A 97 8.91 11.91 -39.89
CA VAL A 97 8.43 11.31 -38.63
C VAL A 97 8.11 9.83 -38.83
N VAL A 98 8.88 8.94 -38.19
CA VAL A 98 8.73 7.47 -38.26
C VAL A 98 8.16 6.86 -36.98
N ALA A 99 8.18 7.59 -35.88
CA ALA A 99 7.45 7.25 -34.66
C ALA A 99 7.11 8.52 -33.89
N ALA A 100 6.06 8.50 -33.08
CA ALA A 100 5.67 9.65 -32.28
C ALA A 100 5.03 9.21 -30.96
N THR A 101 5.28 9.97 -29.89
CA THR A 101 4.82 9.66 -28.53
C THR A 101 4.37 10.93 -27.80
N ASN A 102 3.62 10.74 -26.71
CA ASN A 102 3.17 11.81 -25.82
C ASN A 102 3.64 11.55 -24.39
N PRO A 103 4.93 11.77 -24.07
CA PRO A 103 5.43 11.55 -22.73
C PRO A 103 4.75 12.47 -21.71
N ALA A 104 4.54 11.95 -20.50
CA ALA A 104 3.98 12.73 -19.38
C ALA A 104 5.00 12.96 -18.26
N THR A 105 6.19 12.37 -18.37
CA THR A 105 7.24 12.41 -17.35
C THR A 105 8.52 13.01 -17.92
N LEU A 106 9.33 13.64 -17.06
CA LEU A 106 10.65 14.16 -17.44
C LEU A 106 11.53 13.09 -18.09
N ASP A 107 11.52 11.88 -17.52
CA ASP A 107 12.23 10.71 -18.06
C ASP A 107 11.73 10.34 -19.47
N GLY A 108 10.42 10.37 -19.70
CA GLY A 108 9.85 10.12 -21.01
C GLY A 108 10.21 11.20 -22.05
N TYR A 109 10.59 12.41 -21.61
CA TYR A 109 11.19 13.45 -22.46
C TYR A 109 12.72 13.35 -22.56
N GLY A 110 13.37 12.49 -21.78
CA GLY A 110 14.82 12.40 -21.67
C GLY A 110 15.46 13.61 -21.00
N ILE A 111 14.72 14.35 -20.17
CA ILE A 111 15.21 15.53 -19.45
C ILE A 111 16.03 15.07 -18.24
N THR A 112 17.33 15.36 -18.24
CA THR A 112 18.28 14.91 -17.20
C THR A 112 18.73 16.02 -16.24
N ASP A 113 18.42 17.28 -16.53
CA ASP A 113 18.83 18.47 -15.78
C ASP A 113 17.71 19.04 -14.89
N ALA A 114 16.65 18.26 -14.65
CA ALA A 114 15.54 18.62 -13.78
C ALA A 114 15.28 17.54 -12.72
N TYR A 115 14.95 17.96 -11.50
CA TYR A 115 14.56 17.03 -10.44
C TYR A 115 13.18 16.42 -10.71
N THR A 116 13.09 15.11 -10.52
CA THR A 116 11.81 14.39 -10.55
C THR A 116 10.94 14.76 -9.35
N LYS A 117 9.62 14.57 -9.48
CA LYS A 117 8.67 14.74 -8.37
C LYS A 117 9.12 13.98 -7.11
N ALA A 118 9.57 12.75 -7.27
CA ALA A 118 10.04 11.92 -6.16
C ALA A 118 11.31 12.49 -5.49
N GLN A 119 12.26 13.01 -6.28
CA GLN A 119 13.46 13.65 -5.72
C GLN A 119 13.11 14.93 -4.96
N VAL A 120 12.20 15.76 -5.49
CA VAL A 120 11.72 16.96 -4.79
C VAL A 120 11.00 16.60 -3.49
N GLU A 121 10.13 15.58 -3.52
CA GLU A 121 9.45 15.08 -2.32
C GLU A 121 10.44 14.55 -1.27
N ALA A 122 11.48 13.83 -1.69
CA ALA A 122 12.55 13.36 -0.81
C ALA A 122 13.34 14.53 -0.19
N MET A 123 13.73 15.53 -0.99
CA MET A 123 14.42 16.73 -0.50
C MET A 123 13.57 17.54 0.47
N ILE A 124 12.26 17.63 0.25
CA ILE A 124 11.33 18.30 1.17
C ILE A 124 11.14 17.48 2.46
N ALA A 125 11.12 16.15 2.37
CA ALA A 125 11.06 15.27 3.53
C ALA A 125 12.32 15.35 4.40
N GLU A 126 13.49 15.56 3.78
CA GLU A 126 14.74 15.87 4.48
C GLU A 126 14.75 17.30 5.05
N ALA A 127 14.04 18.23 4.42
CA ALA A 127 13.95 19.63 4.85
C ALA A 127 13.02 19.87 6.05
N SER A 128 13.06 19.00 7.08
CA SER A 128 12.67 19.47 8.42
C SER A 128 13.79 20.35 8.96
N ALA A 129 13.50 21.61 9.27
CA ALA A 129 14.51 22.54 9.81
C ALA A 129 15.15 22.04 11.13
N MET A 130 14.55 21.05 11.79
CA MET A 130 15.05 20.44 13.02
C MET A 130 15.21 18.93 12.81
N PRO A 131 16.44 18.38 12.88
CA PRO A 131 16.68 16.95 12.69
C PRO A 131 16.08 16.13 13.84
N VAL A 132 15.81 14.84 13.60
CA VAL A 132 15.47 13.89 14.66
C VAL A 132 16.53 13.91 15.76
N GLY A 133 16.11 13.90 17.02
CA GLY A 133 16.98 14.06 18.17
C GLY A 133 17.14 15.51 18.67
N PHE A 134 16.72 16.51 17.90
CA PHE A 134 16.74 17.90 18.35
C PHE A 134 15.80 18.13 19.54
N ILE A 135 16.28 18.82 20.57
CA ILE A 135 15.48 19.17 21.77
C ILE A 135 15.08 20.64 21.74
N ALA A 136 13.80 20.91 21.95
CA ALA A 136 13.22 22.25 22.01
C ALA A 136 12.51 22.51 23.35
N ALA A 137 12.59 23.75 23.83
CA ALA A 137 11.80 24.26 24.95
C ALA A 137 10.47 24.81 24.45
N LEU A 138 9.35 24.27 24.93
CA LEU A 138 8.01 24.75 24.58
C LEU A 138 7.34 25.43 25.79
N PRO A 139 6.87 26.68 25.67
CA PRO A 139 6.23 27.41 26.77
C PRO A 139 4.75 27.02 26.98
N VAL A 140 4.34 25.85 26.48
CA VAL A 140 2.96 25.36 26.52
C VAL A 140 2.93 23.87 26.85
N ASN A 141 1.83 23.40 27.44
CA ASN A 141 1.60 21.99 27.80
C ASN A 141 1.10 21.14 26.63
N LYS A 142 1.66 21.35 25.42
CA LYS A 142 1.22 20.68 24.21
C LYS A 142 2.41 20.20 23.40
N VAL A 143 2.56 18.88 23.29
CA VAL A 143 3.55 18.23 22.44
C VAL A 143 3.13 18.40 20.96
N PRO A 144 3.94 19.04 20.11
CA PRO A 144 3.62 19.21 18.70
C PRO A 144 3.72 17.88 17.95
N PRO A 145 2.99 17.71 16.83
CA PRO A 145 3.14 16.54 15.96
C PRO A 145 4.60 16.36 15.51
N GLY A 146 5.12 15.13 15.58
CA GLY A 146 6.52 14.84 15.27
C GLY A 146 7.48 14.93 16.46
N TRP A 147 6.98 15.20 17.66
CA TRP A 147 7.77 15.36 18.88
C TRP A 147 7.23 14.46 19.99
N LEU A 148 8.10 14.18 20.96
CA LEU A 148 7.78 13.51 22.22
C LEU A 148 8.28 14.37 23.37
N GLU A 149 7.60 14.35 24.51
CA GLU A 149 8.12 14.95 25.74
C GLU A 149 9.35 14.17 26.23
N VAL A 150 10.33 14.86 26.80
CA VAL A 150 11.55 14.24 27.33
C VAL A 150 11.33 13.86 28.81
N ASP A 151 10.59 12.78 29.01
CA ASP A 151 9.92 12.40 30.27
C ASP A 151 10.27 10.99 30.79
N TYR A 152 11.40 10.44 30.33
CA TYR A 152 11.88 9.10 30.69
C TYR A 152 11.00 7.92 30.25
N SER A 153 10.00 8.17 29.42
CA SER A 153 9.12 7.13 28.89
C SER A 153 9.85 6.15 27.96
N VAL A 154 9.24 4.97 27.79
CA VAL A 154 9.73 3.88 26.96
C VAL A 154 8.88 3.78 25.71
N HIS A 155 9.52 3.77 24.54
CA HIS A 155 8.85 3.75 23.24
C HIS A 155 9.35 2.63 22.34
N SER A 156 8.49 2.19 21.42
CA SER A 156 8.83 1.12 20.47
C SER A 156 9.77 1.63 19.38
N ILE A 157 10.82 0.84 19.10
CA ILE A 157 11.72 1.06 17.96
C ILE A 157 10.95 1.02 16.64
N ALA A 158 9.92 0.17 16.53
CA ALA A 158 9.09 0.10 15.33
C ALA A 158 8.26 1.36 15.09
N ALA A 159 7.88 2.07 16.16
CA ALA A 159 7.11 3.31 16.06
C ALA A 159 7.99 4.53 15.76
N TYR A 160 9.22 4.56 16.31
CA TYR A 160 10.15 5.69 16.16
C TYR A 160 11.57 5.20 15.79
N PRO A 161 11.75 4.61 14.61
CA PRO A 161 13.02 3.97 14.23
C PRO A 161 14.18 4.97 14.14
N ASP A 162 13.94 6.17 13.61
CA ASP A 162 14.99 7.20 13.47
C ASP A 162 15.45 7.74 14.83
N LEU A 163 14.50 7.96 15.76
CA LEU A 163 14.83 8.42 17.12
C LEU A 163 15.54 7.32 17.90
N ALA A 164 15.10 6.06 17.76
CA ALA A 164 15.77 4.92 18.37
C ALA A 164 17.21 4.77 17.86
N ALA A 165 17.43 4.95 16.56
CA ALA A 165 18.76 4.93 15.96
C ALA A 165 19.63 6.09 16.47
N PHE A 166 19.04 7.28 16.64
CA PHE A 166 19.74 8.46 17.15
C PHE A 166 20.17 8.32 18.62
N LEU A 167 19.27 7.87 19.50
CA LEU A 167 19.56 7.74 20.94
C LEU A 167 20.33 6.46 21.29
N GLY A 168 20.17 5.40 20.48
CA GLY A 168 20.70 4.08 20.78
C GLY A 168 20.23 3.58 22.15
N SER A 169 21.16 3.05 22.94
CA SER A 169 20.90 2.58 24.30
C SER A 169 21.31 3.57 25.39
N ALA A 170 21.60 4.84 25.06
CA ALA A 170 22.23 5.79 25.97
C ALA A 170 21.44 6.04 27.27
N TYR A 171 20.11 5.92 27.22
CA TYR A 171 19.21 6.14 28.36
C TYR A 171 18.53 4.86 28.85
N ASN A 172 18.81 3.72 28.22
CA ASN A 172 18.22 2.46 28.64
C ASN A 172 18.78 2.05 30.01
N ASN A 173 17.94 1.49 30.86
CA ASN A 173 18.33 1.01 32.18
C ASN A 173 18.18 -0.51 32.34
N GLY A 174 17.81 -1.21 31.27
CA GLY A 174 17.65 -2.66 31.24
C GLY A 174 16.25 -3.15 31.60
N THR A 175 15.31 -2.23 31.88
CA THR A 175 13.90 -2.58 32.14
C THR A 175 13.02 -2.44 30.91
N GLU A 176 13.56 -1.98 29.78
CA GLU A 176 12.83 -1.83 28.53
C GLU A 176 12.50 -3.22 27.92
N PRO A 177 11.27 -3.43 27.42
CA PRO A 177 10.96 -4.64 26.66
C PRO A 177 11.82 -4.74 25.39
N ALA A 178 12.05 -5.96 24.90
CA ALA A 178 12.75 -6.17 23.64
C ALA A 178 12.05 -5.42 22.50
N GLY A 179 12.81 -4.66 21.71
CA GLY A 179 12.26 -3.80 20.65
C GLY A 179 11.82 -2.41 21.11
N TYR A 180 12.19 -1.98 22.32
CA TYR A 180 11.91 -0.66 22.86
C TYR A 180 13.20 0.07 23.29
N PHE A 181 13.11 1.39 23.40
CA PHE A 181 14.18 2.28 23.86
C PHE A 181 13.60 3.34 24.80
N ARG A 182 14.46 3.97 25.61
CA ARG A 182 14.07 4.99 26.59
C ARG A 182 14.48 6.39 26.18
N LEU A 183 13.63 7.37 26.49
CA LEU A 183 13.95 8.80 26.38
C LEU A 183 14.76 9.32 27.58
N PRO A 184 15.48 10.44 27.44
CA PRO A 184 16.02 11.14 28.60
C PRO A 184 14.92 11.62 29.56
N GLU A 185 15.28 11.88 30.82
CA GLU A 185 14.46 12.65 31.77
C GLU A 185 14.98 14.08 31.85
N SER A 186 14.12 15.08 31.67
CA SER A 186 14.50 16.49 31.73
C SER A 186 13.53 17.37 32.52
N ARG A 187 12.47 16.79 33.08
CA ARG A 187 11.48 17.53 33.86
C ARG A 187 12.12 17.99 35.16
N GLY A 188 12.08 19.30 35.40
CA GLY A 188 12.72 19.93 36.56
C GLY A 188 14.21 20.23 36.39
N GLU A 189 14.81 19.90 35.25
CA GLU A 189 16.26 20.02 35.03
C GLU A 189 16.64 21.28 34.26
N PHE A 190 17.83 21.81 34.55
CA PHE A 190 18.52 22.76 33.69
C PHE A 190 19.51 22.04 32.78
N LEU A 191 19.44 22.32 31.49
CA LEU A 191 20.44 21.83 30.54
C LEU A 191 21.70 22.69 30.61
N ARG A 192 22.85 22.02 30.73
CA ARG A 192 24.18 22.65 30.61
C ARG A 192 24.97 21.98 29.49
N GLY A 193 25.83 22.76 28.84
CA GLY A 193 26.77 22.22 27.86
C GLY A 193 27.66 21.14 28.50
N TRP A 194 27.86 20.03 27.78
CA TRP A 194 28.83 19.02 28.17
C TRP A 194 30.24 19.58 28.03
N ASP A 195 31.08 19.36 29.03
CA ASP A 195 32.43 19.91 29.08
C ASP A 195 33.30 19.44 27.90
N HIS A 196 33.10 18.20 27.45
CA HIS A 196 33.76 17.59 26.29
C HIS A 196 35.26 17.90 26.20
N GLY A 197 35.96 17.84 27.34
CA GLY A 197 37.41 18.04 27.42
C GLY A 197 37.86 19.50 27.57
N ARG A 198 36.95 20.45 27.76
CA ARG A 198 37.30 21.87 28.00
C ARG A 198 37.94 22.10 29.39
N GLY A 199 37.67 21.24 30.36
CA GLY A 199 38.27 21.27 31.70
C GLY A 199 37.58 22.20 32.71
N ILE A 200 36.39 22.75 32.40
CA ILE A 200 35.61 23.55 33.35
C ILE A 200 34.77 22.66 34.28
N ASN A 201 34.27 21.55 33.74
CA ASN A 201 33.56 20.53 34.50
C ASN A 201 34.13 19.14 34.17
N ALA A 202 35.40 18.95 34.49
CA ALA A 202 36.13 17.73 34.18
C ALA A 202 35.54 16.52 34.91
N GLY A 203 35.46 15.38 34.22
CA GLY A 203 34.96 14.11 34.78
C GLY A 203 33.45 13.89 34.63
N ARG A 204 32.67 14.87 34.15
CA ARG A 204 31.22 14.70 33.91
C ARG A 204 30.93 14.13 32.53
N GLY A 205 30.10 13.08 32.49
CA GLY A 205 29.63 12.45 31.25
C GLY A 205 28.49 13.24 30.58
N LEU A 206 28.25 12.96 29.29
CA LEU A 206 27.03 13.40 28.61
C LEU A 206 25.82 12.64 29.18
N GLY A 207 24.69 13.32 29.37
CA GLY A 207 23.46 12.68 29.88
C GLY A 207 23.41 12.43 31.40
N THR A 208 24.43 12.84 32.16
CA THR A 208 24.41 12.72 33.63
C THR A 208 23.72 13.90 34.31
N TYR A 209 23.18 13.66 35.51
CA TYR A 209 22.51 14.66 36.36
C TYR A 209 23.47 15.22 37.42
N GLU A 210 23.19 16.43 37.91
CA GLU A 210 23.95 17.10 38.97
C GLU A 210 22.96 17.80 39.90
N LEU A 211 23.16 17.67 41.21
CA LEU A 211 22.33 18.36 42.20
C LEU A 211 22.63 19.86 42.23
N ASP A 212 21.77 20.63 42.88
CA ASP A 212 22.04 22.04 43.10
C ASP A 212 23.29 22.24 43.98
N GLN A 213 24.12 23.23 43.62
CA GLN A 213 25.32 23.56 44.37
C GLN A 213 25.54 25.07 44.36
N PHE A 214 25.88 25.65 45.51
CA PHE A 214 26.36 27.02 45.63
C PHE A 214 27.88 27.04 45.80
N LYS A 215 28.52 28.13 45.38
CA LYS A 215 29.97 28.29 45.53
C LYS A 215 30.35 28.37 47.01
N SER A 216 31.37 27.61 47.41
CA SER A 216 31.93 27.68 48.76
C SER A 216 32.34 29.12 49.12
N HIS A 217 31.92 29.58 50.30
CA HIS A 217 32.21 30.91 50.83
C HIS A 217 32.20 30.90 52.36
N SER A 218 32.79 31.93 52.98
CA SER A 218 32.86 32.11 54.44
C SER A 218 32.40 33.51 54.84
N HIS A 219 31.87 33.63 56.06
CA HIS A 219 31.48 34.91 56.67
C HIS A 219 32.42 35.25 57.83
N MET A 220 32.80 36.52 57.95
CA MET A 220 33.52 37.04 59.12
C MET A 220 32.55 37.78 60.03
N VAL A 221 32.53 37.42 61.31
CA VAL A 221 31.83 38.21 62.34
C VAL A 221 32.85 39.16 62.96
N PRO A 222 32.71 40.49 62.86
CA PRO A 222 33.63 41.42 63.49
C PRO A 222 33.58 41.26 65.01
N ASN A 223 34.71 40.88 65.64
CA ASN A 223 34.82 40.93 67.10
C ASN A 223 34.77 42.40 67.54
N ASN A 224 33.75 42.78 68.31
CA ASN A 224 33.70 44.09 68.95
C ASN A 224 34.64 44.09 70.17
N PRO A 225 35.72 44.89 70.18
CA PRO A 225 36.66 44.91 71.31
C PRO A 225 36.03 45.43 72.62
N ASN A 226 34.82 46.00 72.57
CA ASN A 226 34.07 46.46 73.76
C ASN A 226 33.07 45.42 74.30
N ASN A 227 33.00 44.21 73.75
CA ASN A 227 32.17 43.11 74.26
C ASN A 227 33.03 41.88 74.53
N SER A 228 33.39 41.67 75.80
CA SER A 228 34.26 40.58 76.27
C SER A 228 33.57 39.21 76.31
N GLN A 229 32.95 38.79 75.21
CA GLN A 229 32.52 37.40 75.01
C GLN A 229 32.67 37.03 73.54
N VAL A 230 33.90 36.70 73.13
CA VAL A 230 34.32 35.41 72.56
C VAL A 230 35.84 35.50 72.44
N GLY A 231 36.50 35.10 73.53
CA GLY A 231 37.96 35.13 73.63
C GLY A 231 38.61 34.05 72.76
N SER A 232 39.41 34.48 71.81
CA SER A 232 40.67 33.80 71.53
C SER A 232 41.57 33.98 72.76
N SER A 233 41.79 32.92 73.53
CA SER A 233 42.95 32.87 74.42
C SER A 233 43.38 31.42 74.59
N GLN A 234 44.53 31.12 73.96
CA GLN A 234 45.49 30.19 74.54
C GLN A 234 45.69 30.59 76.02
N ASP A 235 45.45 29.69 76.97
CA ASP A 235 46.50 29.15 77.85
C ASP A 235 45.89 28.15 78.86
N GLY A 236 46.73 27.26 79.37
CA GLY A 236 46.39 26.06 80.11
C GLY A 236 45.55 26.24 81.37
N GLY A 237 44.64 25.30 81.57
CA GLY A 237 43.87 25.14 82.81
C GLY A 237 42.84 24.03 82.64
N GLU A 238 43.11 22.87 83.25
CA GLU A 238 42.19 21.75 83.33
C GLU A 238 40.88 22.19 84.02
N GLY A 239 39.74 22.06 83.34
CA GLY A 239 38.44 22.26 83.98
C GLY A 239 37.31 22.63 83.01
N ASN A 240 36.51 21.62 82.69
CA ASN A 240 35.15 21.71 82.12
C ASN A 240 35.03 21.91 80.60
N SER A 241 34.94 20.78 79.90
CA SER A 241 34.66 20.65 78.48
C SER A 241 33.19 21.02 78.19
N GLY A 242 32.92 22.31 78.00
CA GLY A 242 31.72 22.80 77.34
C GLY A 242 32.12 23.39 76.01
N TYR A 243 32.06 22.59 74.93
CA TYR A 243 32.26 23.10 73.57
C TYR A 243 31.31 24.29 73.36
N ASN A 244 31.85 25.50 73.20
CA ASN A 244 31.10 26.62 72.65
C ASN A 244 30.72 26.25 71.22
N GLU A 245 29.50 25.74 71.03
CA GLU A 245 28.91 25.59 69.70
C GLU A 245 28.90 26.99 69.06
N GLY A 246 29.78 27.19 68.07
CA GLY A 246 29.92 28.47 67.39
C GLY A 246 28.55 29.00 66.94
N SER A 247 28.26 30.27 67.25
CA SER A 247 27.02 30.95 66.91
C SER A 247 26.68 30.73 65.44
N ARG A 248 25.73 29.84 65.14
CA ARG A 248 25.24 29.62 63.79
C ARG A 248 24.29 30.75 63.43
N THR A 249 24.45 31.33 62.24
CA THR A 249 23.41 32.20 61.67
C THR A 249 22.12 31.40 61.49
N ALA A 250 20.98 32.08 61.45
CA ALA A 250 19.72 31.44 61.08
C ALA A 250 19.82 30.84 59.66
N ALA A 251 18.98 29.84 59.37
CA ALA A 251 18.82 29.34 58.01
C ALA A 251 18.18 30.43 57.14
N GLU A 252 18.77 30.70 55.99
CA GLU A 252 18.26 31.65 54.99
C GLU A 252 18.05 30.91 53.67
N GLY A 253 17.01 31.28 52.92
CA GLY A 253 16.66 30.64 51.64
C GLY A 253 15.53 29.61 51.70
N GLY A 254 15.47 28.72 50.71
CA GLY A 254 14.45 27.68 50.55
C GLY A 254 15.05 26.30 50.27
N SER A 255 14.21 25.32 49.93
CA SER A 255 14.62 23.91 49.76
C SER A 255 15.55 23.61 48.57
N GLU A 256 15.76 24.57 47.67
CA GLU A 256 16.58 24.41 46.46
C GLU A 256 17.26 25.73 46.12
N THR A 257 18.55 25.68 45.80
CA THR A 257 19.27 26.84 45.27
C THR A 257 19.06 26.95 43.75
N ARG A 258 18.32 27.97 43.30
CA ARG A 258 18.08 28.20 41.87
C ARG A 258 18.00 29.69 41.49
N PRO A 259 18.47 30.07 40.29
CA PRO A 259 18.19 31.39 39.73
C PRO A 259 16.71 31.51 39.33
N ARG A 260 16.28 32.73 38.98
CA ARG A 260 14.98 32.93 38.31
C ARG A 260 14.94 32.14 37.01
N ASN A 261 13.84 31.42 36.78
CA ASN A 261 13.65 30.57 35.60
C ASN A 261 12.19 30.60 35.12
N LEU A 262 11.97 30.09 33.90
CA LEU A 262 10.65 29.82 33.31
C LEU A 262 10.53 28.31 33.10
N ALA A 263 9.46 27.70 33.62
CA ALA A 263 9.16 26.30 33.36
C ALA A 263 8.66 26.11 31.92
N VAL A 264 9.27 25.18 31.21
CA VAL A 264 8.96 24.81 29.83
C VAL A 264 8.84 23.30 29.72
N MET A 265 8.13 22.83 28.71
CA MET A 265 8.11 21.43 28.33
C MET A 265 9.26 21.15 27.36
N TRP A 266 10.21 20.32 27.76
CA TRP A 266 11.27 19.85 26.88
C TRP A 266 10.72 18.77 25.96
N CYS A 267 10.83 18.98 24.66
CA CYS A 267 10.39 18.02 23.65
C CYS A 267 11.55 17.64 22.74
N ILE A 268 11.64 16.37 22.37
CA ILE A 268 12.60 15.84 21.42
C ILE A 268 11.92 15.54 20.08
N LYS A 269 12.57 15.93 18.98
CA LYS A 269 12.09 15.64 17.63
C LYS A 269 12.20 14.13 17.40
N ALA A 270 11.05 13.47 17.29
CA ALA A 270 11.00 12.02 17.24
C ALA A 270 10.90 11.49 15.80
N TRP A 271 10.27 12.26 14.90
CA TRP A 271 10.25 11.97 13.48
C TRP A 271 9.96 13.25 12.69
N ASN A 272 10.42 13.30 11.44
CA ASN A 272 10.00 14.34 10.52
C ASN A 272 8.52 14.12 10.22
N ALA A 273 7.68 15.14 10.44
CA ALA A 273 6.24 15.01 10.23
C ALA A 273 6.03 14.48 8.80
N PRO A 274 5.48 13.27 8.62
CA PRO A 274 5.06 12.83 7.31
C PRO A 274 3.88 13.74 7.00
N ILE A 275 3.91 14.32 5.82
CA ILE A 275 2.75 14.96 5.21
C ILE A 275 1.66 13.87 5.16
N ASN A 276 0.83 13.74 6.21
CA ASN A 276 -0.40 12.94 6.29
C ASN A 276 -0.31 11.46 5.84
N ARG A 277 -0.67 10.44 6.62
CA ARG A 277 -1.49 10.27 7.82
C ARG A 277 -1.08 8.93 8.45
N GLY A 278 -1.55 8.69 9.67
CA GLY A 278 -1.24 7.52 10.49
C GLY A 278 -1.14 6.21 9.72
N GLN A 279 -0.33 5.32 10.26
CA GLN A 279 -0.26 3.91 9.89
C GLN A 279 -1.66 3.28 9.96
N ILE A 280 -2.48 3.51 8.93
CA ILE A 280 -3.18 2.40 8.34
C ILE A 280 -2.07 1.65 7.65
N ASP A 281 -1.54 0.65 8.33
CA ASP A 281 -0.83 -0.42 7.66
C ASP A 281 -1.82 -1.00 6.64
N ILE A 282 -1.69 -0.57 5.38
CA ILE A 282 -2.54 -1.04 4.28
C ILE A 282 -2.42 -2.55 4.13
N ALA A 283 -1.29 -3.16 4.50
CA ALA A 283 -1.14 -4.60 4.50
C ALA A 283 -1.95 -5.23 5.65
N ALA A 284 -1.87 -4.72 6.88
CA ALA A 284 -2.69 -5.21 8.00
C ALA A 284 -4.19 -4.95 7.80
N LEU A 285 -4.57 -3.79 7.26
CA LEU A 285 -5.95 -3.51 6.88
C LEU A 285 -6.39 -4.37 5.70
N ALA A 286 -5.53 -4.64 4.71
CA ALA A 286 -5.85 -5.59 3.64
C ALA A 286 -6.05 -7.01 4.18
N VAL A 287 -5.26 -7.43 5.17
CA VAL A 287 -5.43 -8.71 5.87
C VAL A 287 -6.75 -8.73 6.64
N GLN A 288 -7.09 -7.68 7.39
CA GLN A 288 -8.37 -7.59 8.10
C GLN A 288 -9.56 -7.49 7.16
N VAL A 289 -9.50 -6.70 6.09
CA VAL A 289 -10.53 -6.59 5.05
C VAL A 289 -10.68 -7.92 4.32
N ALA A 290 -9.60 -8.62 3.99
CA ALA A 290 -9.67 -9.98 3.45
C ALA A 290 -10.28 -10.97 4.46
N GLN A 291 -9.95 -10.85 5.75
CA GLN A 291 -10.57 -11.65 6.81
C GLN A 291 -12.08 -11.38 6.92
N PHE A 292 -12.52 -10.12 6.85
CA PHE A 292 -13.93 -9.72 6.88
C PHE A 292 -14.69 -10.11 5.61
N GLN A 293 -14.07 -9.98 4.43
CA GLN A 293 -14.64 -10.49 3.16
C GLN A 293 -14.82 -12.01 3.19
N ASN A 294 -13.97 -12.71 3.94
CA ASN A 294 -14.04 -14.14 4.16
C ASN A 294 -14.87 -14.52 5.40
N GLN A 295 -15.67 -13.67 6.04
CA GLN A 295 -16.41 -14.09 7.26
C GLN A 295 -17.65 -14.94 6.99
N VAL A 296 -18.19 -14.94 5.78
CA VAL A 296 -19.33 -15.79 5.39
C VAL A 296 -19.00 -16.44 4.04
N ASP A 297 -18.54 -17.69 4.06
CA ASP A 297 -18.39 -18.45 2.82
C ASP A 297 -19.79 -18.77 2.29
N PHE A 298 -20.19 -18.06 1.23
CA PHE A 298 -21.53 -18.12 0.63
C PHE A 298 -21.46 -18.45 -0.85
N ALA A 299 -22.33 -19.34 -1.31
CA ALA A 299 -22.46 -19.71 -2.72
C ALA A 299 -23.93 -19.92 -3.09
N VAL A 300 -24.25 -19.79 -4.38
CA VAL A 300 -25.57 -20.09 -4.92
C VAL A 300 -25.44 -21.24 -5.91
N VAL A 301 -26.20 -22.29 -5.67
CA VAL A 301 -26.31 -23.47 -6.54
C VAL A 301 -27.60 -23.36 -7.34
N TYR A 302 -27.55 -23.72 -8.62
CA TYR A 302 -28.69 -23.69 -9.52
C TYR A 302 -29.02 -25.12 -9.96
N PRO A 303 -30.11 -25.72 -9.43
CA PRO A 303 -30.43 -27.10 -9.74
C PRO A 303 -30.75 -27.36 -11.21
N ALA A 304 -30.78 -28.63 -11.60
CA ALA A 304 -31.15 -29.08 -12.94
C ALA A 304 -30.23 -28.52 -14.06
N GLY A 305 -28.97 -28.26 -13.72
CA GLY A 305 -27.98 -27.69 -14.65
C GLY A 305 -28.18 -26.20 -14.96
N GLY A 306 -28.96 -25.49 -14.14
CA GLY A 306 -29.18 -24.06 -14.27
C GLY A 306 -27.93 -23.22 -14.00
N SER A 307 -28.03 -21.92 -14.27
CA SER A 307 -26.97 -20.96 -13.96
C SER A 307 -27.55 -19.63 -13.48
N LYS A 308 -26.69 -18.74 -12.96
CA LYS A 308 -27.12 -17.38 -12.57
C LYS A 308 -27.75 -16.58 -13.71
N ALA A 309 -27.21 -16.71 -14.92
CA ALA A 309 -27.73 -16.01 -16.10
C ALA A 309 -29.05 -16.63 -16.57
N ASN A 310 -29.15 -17.97 -16.52
CA ASN A 310 -30.31 -18.73 -16.95
C ASN A 310 -30.67 -19.81 -15.92
N PRO A 311 -31.45 -19.48 -14.88
CA PRO A 311 -31.87 -20.45 -13.87
C PRO A 311 -32.82 -21.48 -14.51
N ALA A 312 -32.55 -22.77 -14.30
CA ALA A 312 -33.38 -23.85 -14.85
C ALA A 312 -34.62 -24.09 -13.99
N ASN A 313 -35.68 -24.61 -14.63
CA ASN A 313 -36.92 -24.96 -13.95
C ASN A 313 -36.81 -26.33 -13.28
N VAL A 314 -37.27 -26.42 -12.02
CA VAL A 314 -37.47 -27.70 -11.32
C VAL A 314 -38.91 -28.16 -11.47
N ALA A 315 -39.13 -29.46 -11.63
CA ALA A 315 -40.46 -30.06 -11.72
C ALA A 315 -40.95 -30.53 -10.34
N ILE A 316 -42.25 -30.74 -10.18
CA ILE A 316 -42.81 -31.40 -8.99
C ILE A 316 -42.34 -32.86 -8.89
N ASN A 317 -42.42 -33.44 -7.71
CA ASN A 317 -42.08 -34.84 -7.42
C ASN A 317 -40.70 -35.27 -7.96
N SER A 318 -39.70 -34.42 -7.81
CA SER A 318 -38.38 -34.60 -8.41
C SER A 318 -37.28 -34.40 -7.39
N ARG A 319 -36.17 -35.12 -7.60
CA ARG A 319 -34.97 -35.04 -6.78
C ARG A 319 -33.79 -34.63 -7.66
N TYR A 320 -33.13 -33.54 -7.27
CA TYR A 320 -31.92 -33.04 -7.92
C TYR A 320 -30.75 -33.21 -6.95
N VAL A 321 -29.60 -33.63 -7.48
CA VAL A 321 -28.37 -33.83 -6.72
C VAL A 321 -27.34 -32.88 -7.28
N GLU A 322 -26.96 -31.91 -6.47
CA GLU A 322 -26.03 -30.87 -6.86
C GLU A 322 -24.74 -31.00 -6.03
N ALA A 323 -23.62 -30.56 -6.59
CA ALA A 323 -22.36 -30.57 -5.85
C ALA A 323 -22.41 -29.56 -4.69
N ASN A 324 -21.82 -29.94 -3.55
CA ASN A 324 -21.56 -28.98 -2.49
C ASN A 324 -20.52 -27.94 -2.97
N PRO A 325 -20.84 -26.64 -3.01
CA PRO A 325 -19.88 -25.62 -3.44
C PRO A 325 -18.71 -25.46 -2.45
N PHE A 326 -18.80 -26.06 -1.26
CA PHE A 326 -17.74 -26.10 -0.25
C PHE A 326 -17.35 -27.55 0.06
N PRO A 327 -16.46 -28.16 -0.75
CA PRO A 327 -16.13 -29.58 -0.62
C PRO A 327 -15.73 -29.96 0.80
N SER A 328 -16.26 -31.09 1.28
CA SER A 328 -16.03 -31.65 2.63
C SER A 328 -16.48 -30.78 3.80
N ALA A 329 -17.16 -29.66 3.55
CA ALA A 329 -17.65 -28.77 4.60
C ALA A 329 -19.13 -29.02 4.90
N THR A 330 -19.52 -28.84 6.16
CA THR A 330 -20.93 -28.77 6.54
C THR A 330 -21.53 -27.45 6.09
N VAL A 331 -22.73 -27.50 5.49
CA VAL A 331 -23.41 -26.33 4.92
C VAL A 331 -24.86 -26.23 5.38
N ILE A 332 -25.35 -25.00 5.43
CA ILE A 332 -26.79 -24.69 5.57
C ILE A 332 -27.31 -24.33 4.18
N CYS A 333 -28.39 -24.99 3.79
CA CYS A 333 -29.03 -24.80 2.49
C CYS A 333 -30.39 -24.12 2.65
N ARG A 334 -30.70 -23.18 1.76
CA ARG A 334 -32.01 -22.56 1.63
C ARG A 334 -32.46 -22.62 0.17
N ALA A 335 -33.51 -23.38 -0.11
CA ALA A 335 -34.06 -23.48 -1.45
C ALA A 335 -35.04 -22.32 -1.72
N GLU A 336 -34.91 -21.70 -2.89
CA GLU A 336 -35.80 -20.64 -3.34
C GLU A 336 -36.29 -20.94 -4.77
N VAL A 337 -37.55 -20.61 -5.04
CA VAL A 337 -38.13 -20.64 -6.39
C VAL A 337 -38.48 -19.22 -6.84
N MET A 338 -38.46 -18.98 -8.14
CA MET A 338 -38.81 -17.69 -8.72
C MET A 338 -40.25 -17.68 -9.20
N ARG A 339 -41.06 -16.77 -8.65
CA ARG A 339 -42.45 -16.55 -9.07
C ARG A 339 -42.72 -15.05 -9.23
N ASN A 340 -43.35 -14.66 -10.32
CA ASN A 340 -43.67 -13.27 -10.64
C ASN A 340 -42.47 -12.30 -10.53
N GLY A 341 -41.26 -12.77 -10.87
CA GLY A 341 -40.04 -11.97 -10.82
C GLY A 341 -39.34 -11.91 -9.45
N SER A 342 -39.91 -12.53 -8.41
CA SER A 342 -39.34 -12.53 -7.05
C SER A 342 -38.88 -13.93 -6.63
N TRP A 343 -37.74 -13.99 -5.95
CA TRP A 343 -37.22 -15.22 -5.35
C TRP A 343 -37.78 -15.43 -3.95
N GLY A 344 -38.12 -16.67 -3.64
CA GLY A 344 -38.78 -16.99 -2.39
C GLY A 344 -38.57 -18.40 -1.90
N GLU A 345 -38.40 -18.55 -0.59
CA GLU A 345 -38.40 -19.85 0.07
C GLU A 345 -39.83 -20.33 0.31
N THR A 346 -40.09 -21.59 -0.02
CA THR A 346 -41.42 -22.21 0.12
C THR A 346 -41.47 -23.30 1.19
N GLY A 347 -40.30 -23.76 1.67
CA GLY A 347 -40.19 -24.93 2.55
C GLY A 347 -40.69 -26.21 1.88
N ILE A 348 -40.88 -27.28 2.64
CA ILE A 348 -41.64 -28.46 2.19
C ILE A 348 -42.58 -28.90 3.30
N GLY A 349 -43.79 -29.32 2.94
CA GLY A 349 -44.78 -29.77 3.92
C GLY A 349 -45.96 -30.47 3.26
N ASP A 350 -47.00 -30.71 4.04
CA ASP A 350 -48.28 -31.20 3.57
C ASP A 350 -49.46 -30.56 4.32
N HIS A 351 -50.61 -30.50 3.65
CA HIS A 351 -51.88 -30.12 4.26
C HIS A 351 -53.01 -30.98 3.69
N THR A 352 -54.13 -31.04 4.40
CA THR A 352 -55.34 -31.69 3.89
C THR A 352 -56.21 -30.64 3.22
N SER A 353 -56.52 -30.80 1.95
CA SER A 353 -57.41 -29.89 1.23
C SER A 353 -58.84 -29.96 1.81
N LEU A 354 -59.67 -28.94 1.56
CA LEU A 354 -61.07 -28.90 2.02
C LEU A 354 -61.92 -30.11 1.56
N GLY A 355 -61.44 -30.90 0.60
CA GLY A 355 -62.05 -32.14 0.13
C GLY A 355 -61.49 -33.44 0.74
N GLY A 356 -60.62 -33.36 1.76
CA GLY A 356 -60.08 -34.54 2.46
C GLY A 356 -58.84 -35.19 1.83
N THR A 357 -58.32 -34.63 0.73
CA THR A 357 -57.12 -35.16 0.05
C THR A 357 -55.85 -34.54 0.65
N ARG A 358 -54.88 -35.35 1.04
CA ARG A 358 -53.54 -34.87 1.46
C ARG A 358 -52.78 -34.35 0.24
N VAL A 359 -52.23 -33.15 0.38
CA VAL A 359 -51.50 -32.42 -0.66
C VAL A 359 -50.15 -32.01 -0.11
N ALA A 360 -49.07 -32.37 -0.80
CA ALA A 360 -47.71 -31.96 -0.46
C ALA A 360 -47.23 -30.86 -1.42
N ALA A 361 -46.70 -29.78 -0.85
CA ALA A 361 -46.17 -28.65 -1.62
C ALA A 361 -44.82 -28.17 -1.09
N GLY A 362 -44.05 -27.53 -1.98
CA GLY A 362 -42.82 -26.84 -1.64
C GLY A 362 -41.53 -27.45 -2.23
N VAL A 363 -40.41 -26.79 -1.96
CA VAL A 363 -39.06 -27.19 -2.33
C VAL A 363 -38.15 -27.06 -1.11
N HIS A 364 -37.40 -28.12 -0.82
CA HIS A 364 -36.41 -28.12 0.26
C HIS A 364 -35.04 -28.56 -0.25
N ALA A 365 -33.99 -27.97 0.31
CA ALA A 365 -32.62 -28.35 0.04
C ALA A 365 -31.91 -28.73 1.35
N ALA A 366 -31.21 -29.85 1.34
CA ALA A 366 -30.42 -30.32 2.47
C ALA A 366 -29.12 -30.96 2.01
N GLN A 367 -28.09 -30.89 2.86
CA GLN A 367 -26.83 -31.58 2.63
C GLN A 367 -26.99 -33.10 2.83
N LEU A 368 -26.40 -33.89 1.92
CA LEU A 368 -26.21 -35.33 2.07
C LEU A 368 -24.77 -35.68 1.65
N GLY A 369 -23.92 -35.97 2.63
CA GLY A 369 -22.48 -36.13 2.38
C GLY A 369 -21.90 -34.84 1.79
N ASP A 370 -21.22 -34.96 0.64
CA ASP A 370 -20.66 -33.80 -0.07
C ASP A 370 -21.53 -33.31 -1.24
N SER A 371 -22.83 -33.60 -1.18
CA SER A 371 -23.82 -33.16 -2.15
C SER A 371 -24.96 -32.41 -1.49
N ILE A 372 -25.65 -31.60 -2.27
CA ILE A 372 -26.88 -30.91 -1.89
C ILE A 372 -28.03 -31.58 -2.61
N ILE A 373 -28.99 -32.06 -1.85
CA ILE A 373 -30.21 -32.68 -2.37
C ILE A 373 -31.29 -31.62 -2.39
N VAL A 374 -31.84 -31.35 -3.57
CA VAL A 374 -33.03 -30.52 -3.73
C VAL A 374 -34.21 -31.42 -4.03
N GLN A 375 -35.17 -31.45 -3.12
CA GLN A 375 -36.39 -32.25 -3.22
C GLN A 375 -37.59 -31.34 -3.43
N THR A 376 -38.36 -31.61 -4.47
CA THR A 376 -39.65 -30.96 -4.71
C THR A 376 -40.80 -31.87 -4.26
N ALA A 377 -41.87 -31.26 -3.76
CA ALA A 377 -43.03 -31.99 -3.25
C ALA A 377 -43.87 -32.62 -4.37
N LEU A 378 -44.74 -33.56 -3.99
CA LEU A 378 -45.51 -34.39 -4.92
C LEU A 378 -46.46 -33.58 -5.81
N ASN A 379 -47.14 -32.58 -5.26
CA ASN A 379 -48.29 -31.95 -5.93
C ASN A 379 -47.98 -30.53 -6.44
N TYR A 380 -47.23 -29.73 -5.67
CA TYR A 380 -46.98 -28.31 -5.99
C TYR A 380 -45.58 -27.85 -5.55
N LEU A 381 -45.04 -26.80 -6.18
CA LEU A 381 -43.75 -26.18 -5.82
C LEU A 381 -43.89 -25.01 -4.82
N THR A 382 -45.08 -24.43 -4.73
CA THR A 382 -45.40 -23.29 -3.87
C THR A 382 -46.69 -23.55 -3.09
N TYR A 383 -46.87 -22.84 -1.99
CA TYR A 383 -48.08 -22.86 -1.18
C TYR A 383 -48.89 -21.58 -1.39
N PRO A 384 -50.18 -21.56 -1.01
CA PRO A 384 -50.89 -20.31 -0.75
C PRO A 384 -50.27 -19.63 0.48
N SER A 385 -49.98 -18.33 0.41
CA SER A 385 -49.20 -17.62 1.45
C SER A 385 -49.81 -17.63 2.85
N THR A 386 -51.10 -17.95 3.00
CA THR A 386 -51.80 -18.03 4.30
C THR A 386 -51.38 -19.23 5.16
N TYR A 387 -50.70 -20.23 4.60
CA TYR A 387 -50.36 -21.48 5.31
C TYR A 387 -48.85 -21.69 5.55
N SER A 388 -47.97 -20.97 4.86
CA SER A 388 -46.57 -21.36 4.72
C SER A 388 -45.54 -20.22 4.78
N GLY A 389 -45.99 -18.96 4.83
CA GLY A 389 -45.08 -17.81 4.77
C GLY A 389 -44.39 -17.62 3.41
N ASP A 390 -44.91 -18.24 2.34
CA ASP A 390 -44.42 -18.10 0.97
C ASP A 390 -44.40 -16.61 0.54
N PRO A 391 -43.27 -16.06 0.06
CA PRO A 391 -43.14 -14.64 -0.25
C PRO A 391 -43.74 -14.25 -1.61
N SER A 392 -44.31 -15.20 -2.36
CA SER A 392 -44.95 -14.97 -3.67
C SER A 392 -46.38 -14.40 -3.59
N GLY A 393 -46.89 -14.10 -2.39
CA GLY A 393 -48.21 -13.52 -2.13
C GLY A 393 -49.34 -14.55 -2.06
N SER A 394 -50.58 -14.10 -1.83
CA SER A 394 -51.76 -14.94 -1.53
C SER A 394 -52.34 -15.71 -2.72
N GLY A 395 -51.52 -16.03 -3.73
CA GLY A 395 -51.93 -16.74 -4.94
C GLY A 395 -52.05 -18.25 -4.78
N ASP A 396 -52.70 -18.91 -5.74
CA ASP A 396 -52.92 -20.36 -5.80
C ASP A 396 -51.62 -21.17 -5.81
N SER A 397 -51.70 -22.45 -5.43
CA SER A 397 -50.58 -23.40 -5.49
C SER A 397 -50.11 -23.64 -6.93
N VAL A 398 -48.81 -23.64 -7.17
CA VAL A 398 -48.25 -23.78 -8.52
C VAL A 398 -47.69 -25.19 -8.73
N ALA A 399 -48.27 -25.92 -9.68
CA ALA A 399 -47.81 -27.26 -10.09
C ALA A 399 -46.86 -27.21 -11.30
N THR A 400 -46.79 -26.08 -12.01
CA THR A 400 -45.93 -25.93 -13.18
C THR A 400 -44.47 -25.74 -12.77
N PRO A 401 -43.51 -26.24 -13.56
CA PRO A 401 -42.08 -26.04 -13.26
C PRO A 401 -41.71 -24.57 -13.08
N LEU A 402 -40.88 -24.28 -12.07
CA LEU A 402 -40.43 -22.92 -11.74
C LEU A 402 -38.91 -22.85 -11.64
N PRO A 403 -38.28 -21.70 -11.97
CA PRO A 403 -36.85 -21.53 -11.78
C PRO A 403 -36.47 -21.71 -10.31
N CYS A 404 -35.40 -22.44 -10.03
CA CYS A 404 -34.95 -22.70 -8.66
C CYS A 404 -33.49 -22.29 -8.45
N ARG A 405 -33.16 -21.86 -7.23
CA ARG A 405 -31.80 -21.68 -6.73
C ARG A 405 -31.71 -22.15 -5.28
N VAL A 406 -30.51 -22.50 -4.85
CA VAL A 406 -30.21 -22.84 -3.46
C VAL A 406 -29.13 -21.91 -2.96
N LEU A 407 -29.43 -21.17 -1.90
CA LEU A 407 -28.47 -20.36 -1.18
C LEU A 407 -27.74 -21.26 -0.17
N VAL A 408 -26.41 -21.23 -0.17
CA VAL A 408 -25.57 -22.15 0.60
C VAL A 408 -24.58 -21.36 1.43
N TRP A 409 -24.61 -21.57 2.74
CA TRP A 409 -23.64 -21.01 3.69
C TRP A 409 -22.80 -22.11 4.29
N LYS A 410 -21.49 -21.97 4.28
CA LYS A 410 -20.60 -22.88 5.01
C LYS A 410 -20.70 -22.63 6.51
N VAL A 411 -20.85 -23.70 7.29
CA VAL A 411 -20.76 -23.62 8.75
C VAL A 411 -19.29 -23.62 9.15
N ARG A 412 -18.88 -22.63 9.94
CA ARG A 412 -17.52 -22.54 10.49
C ARG A 412 -17.56 -22.91 11.98
N GLY A 413 -17.10 -24.12 12.30
CA GLY A 413 -17.05 -24.67 13.66
C GLY A 413 -17.35 -26.17 13.69
N VAL A 414 -17.09 -26.81 14.84
CA VAL A 414 -17.54 -28.18 15.10
C VAL A 414 -19.01 -28.09 15.54
N ILE A 415 -19.93 -28.63 14.73
CA ILE A 415 -21.29 -28.90 15.20
C ILE A 415 -21.20 -30.21 15.98
N VAL A 416 -21.24 -30.12 17.31
CA VAL A 416 -21.23 -31.29 18.21
C VAL A 416 -22.66 -31.77 18.42
#